data_AF-A0A957Q3E7-F1
#
_entry.id   AF-A0A957Q3E7-F1
#
_cell.length_a   1.000
_cell.length_b   1.000
_cell.length_c   1.000
_cell.angle_alpha   90.00
_cell.angle_beta   90.00
_cell.angle_gamma   90.00
#
_symmetry.space_group_name_H-M   'P 1'
#
loop_
_entity.id
_entity.type
_entity.pdbx_description
1 polymer ?
#
loop_
_entity_poly.entity_id
_entity_poly.type
_entity_poly.pdbx_seq_one_letter_code
_entity_poly.pdbx_strand_id
1 'polypeptide(L)'
;MIPLTTMSATRPGSPWLAAVLAAILSAILAFVASFFLQSDQLIPFVIALLLVGACPILGYAFASGRIGGSIGGMIGGIIGAIPVVSIILWPLLVGILTRSQSIGKLFLGNIIGIIVALALFFALASTIGQDPSWFNTAFILTATVWGGICGALMTTWAKY
;
A
#
# COMPACT_ATOMS: atom_id res chain seq x y z
N MET A 1 0.34 39.79 21.91
CA MET A 1 0.39 39.08 20.62
C MET A 1 -0.01 37.64 20.88
N ILE A 2 -1.16 37.20 20.38
CA ILE A 2 -1.57 35.79 20.49
C ILE A 2 -0.72 35.02 19.47
N PRO A 3 0.06 34.00 19.87
CA PRO A 3 0.74 33.17 18.89
C PRO A 3 -0.34 32.46 18.09
N LEU A 4 -0.44 32.79 16.80
CA LEU A 4 -1.13 31.96 15.81
C LEU A 4 -0.26 30.71 15.62
N THR A 5 -0.26 29.82 16.61
CA THR A 5 0.09 28.43 16.37
C THR A 5 -0.90 27.96 15.32
N THR A 6 -0.41 27.74 14.11
CA THR A 6 -1.12 27.09 13.03
C THR A 6 -1.58 25.73 13.54
N MET A 7 -2.78 25.67 14.10
CA MET A 7 -3.51 24.42 14.24
C MET A 7 -3.75 23.94 12.82
N SER A 8 -2.86 23.09 12.32
CA SER A 8 -3.16 22.25 11.17
C SER A 8 -4.31 21.35 11.62
N ALA A 9 -5.53 21.82 11.36
CA ALA A 9 -6.74 21.05 11.60
C ALA A 9 -6.60 19.79 10.76
N THR A 10 -6.31 18.68 11.43
CA THR A 10 -6.11 17.39 10.78
C THR A 10 -7.45 16.99 10.20
N ARG A 11 -7.66 17.21 8.90
CA ARG A 11 -8.92 16.85 8.26
C ARG A 11 -9.03 15.33 8.18
N PRO A 12 -10.21 14.75 8.45
CA PRO A 12 -10.49 13.40 8.01
C PRO A 12 -10.29 13.35 6.50
N GLY A 13 -9.35 12.51 6.06
CA GLY A 13 -9.01 12.39 4.64
C GLY A 13 -10.13 11.67 3.89
N SER A 14 -10.23 11.90 2.58
CA SER A 14 -11.18 11.16 1.74
C SER A 14 -10.69 9.73 1.51
N PRO A 15 -11.42 8.67 1.94
CA PRO A 15 -11.01 7.28 1.71
C PRO A 15 -10.91 6.93 0.23
N TRP A 16 -11.77 7.51 -0.61
CA TRP A 16 -11.75 7.34 -2.05
C TRP A 16 -10.49 7.92 -2.67
N LEU A 17 -10.10 9.12 -2.26
CA LEU A 17 -8.86 9.73 -2.74
C LEU A 17 -7.64 8.91 -2.32
N ALA A 18 -7.61 8.45 -1.07
CA ALA A 18 -6.54 7.58 -0.58
C ALA A 18 -6.45 6.27 -1.36
N ALA A 19 -7.60 5.66 -1.66
CA ALA A 19 -7.70 4.43 -2.44
C ALA A 19 -7.11 4.62 -3.84
N VAL A 20 -7.55 5.66 -4.55
CA VAL A 20 -7.11 5.92 -5.93
C VAL A 20 -5.62 6.23 -5.97
N LEU A 21 -5.12 7.10 -5.08
CA LEU A 21 -3.70 7.44 -5.03
C LEU A 21 -2.84 6.23 -4.68
N ALA A 22 -3.22 5.46 -3.66
CA ALA A 22 -2.48 4.26 -3.28
C ALA A 22 -2.50 3.21 -4.39
N ALA A 23 -3.64 3.02 -5.06
CA ALA A 23 -3.79 2.09 -6.18
C ALA A 23 -2.88 2.47 -7.35
N ILE A 24 -2.92 3.73 -7.79
CA ILE A 24 -2.09 4.23 -8.89
C ILE A 24 -0.60 4.09 -8.57
N LEU A 25 -0.17 4.49 -7.37
CA LEU A 25 1.24 4.37 -6.96
C LEU A 25 1.68 2.91 -6.91
N SER A 26 0.84 2.02 -6.37
CA SER A 26 1.13 0.58 -6.32
C SER A 26 1.19 -0.03 -7.71
N ALA A 27 0.30 0.38 -8.62
CA ALA A 27 0.28 -0.06 -10.02
C ALA A 27 1.58 0.31 -10.74
N ILE A 28 2.02 1.57 -10.60
CA ILE A 28 3.24 2.08 -11.22
C ILE A 28 4.45 1.29 -10.70
N LEU A 29 4.59 1.12 -9.38
CA LEU A 29 5.72 0.38 -8.82
C LEU A 29 5.68 -1.11 -9.12
N ALA A 30 4.50 -1.72 -9.18
CA ALA A 30 4.36 -3.12 -9.58
C ALA A 30 4.68 -3.31 -11.07
N PHE A 31 4.35 -2.34 -11.92
CA PHE A 31 4.76 -2.34 -13.33
C PHE A 31 6.29 -2.25 -13.44
N VAL A 32 6.91 -1.33 -12.71
CA VAL A 32 8.38 -1.19 -12.65
C VAL A 32 9.04 -2.46 -12.12
N ALA A 33 8.49 -3.08 -11.07
CA ALA A 33 8.97 -4.36 -10.57
C ALA A 33 8.85 -5.46 -11.64
N SER A 34 7.70 -5.56 -12.32
CA SER A 34 7.50 -6.55 -13.40
C SER A 34 8.51 -6.37 -14.53
N PHE A 35 8.82 -5.13 -14.91
CA PHE A 35 9.84 -4.83 -15.91
C PHE A 35 11.23 -5.33 -15.48
N PHE A 36 11.64 -5.06 -14.23
CA PHE A 36 12.93 -5.54 -13.71
C PHE A 36 12.99 -7.05 -13.51
N LEU A 37 11.85 -7.69 -13.24
CA LEU A 37 11.76 -9.14 -13.17
C LEU A 37 11.97 -9.77 -14.56
N GLN A 38 11.41 -9.17 -15.62
CA GLN A 38 11.58 -9.64 -17.00
C GLN A 38 12.99 -9.42 -17.55
N SER A 39 13.71 -8.41 -17.04
CA SER A 39 15.10 -8.13 -17.44
C SER A 39 16.14 -8.85 -16.58
N ASP A 40 15.72 -9.81 -15.74
CA ASP A 40 16.56 -10.57 -14.80
C ASP A 40 17.35 -9.69 -13.82
N GLN A 41 16.88 -8.45 -13.58
CA GLN A 41 17.51 -7.51 -12.67
C GLN A 41 16.92 -7.64 -11.26
N LEU A 42 17.40 -8.63 -10.52
CA LEU A 42 16.86 -8.98 -9.19
C LEU A 42 16.94 -7.82 -8.17
N ILE A 43 18.04 -7.08 -8.12
CA ILE A 43 18.23 -5.99 -7.14
C ILE A 43 17.18 -4.88 -7.32
N PRO A 44 17.03 -4.25 -8.50
CA PRO A 44 16.02 -3.22 -8.69
C PRO A 44 14.59 -3.77 -8.64
N PHE A 45 14.36 -5.04 -8.99
CA PHE A 45 13.08 -5.72 -8.75
C PHE A 45 12.72 -5.71 -7.25
N VAL A 46 13.64 -6.17 -6.39
CA VAL A 46 13.41 -6.20 -4.94
C VAL A 46 13.18 -4.79 -4.39
N ILE A 47 13.95 -3.80 -4.84
CA ILE A 47 13.75 -2.41 -4.42
C ILE A 47 12.35 -1.91 -4.81
N ALA A 48 11.94 -2.12 -6.07
CA ALA A 48 10.62 -1.71 -6.54
C ALA A 48 9.49 -2.41 -5.75
N LEU A 49 9.66 -3.70 -5.45
CA LEU A 49 8.71 -4.48 -4.65
C LEU A 49 8.58 -3.95 -3.21
N LEU A 50 9.70 -3.61 -2.56
CA LEU A 50 9.68 -3.03 -1.22
C LEU A 50 8.99 -1.65 -1.23
N LEU A 51 9.19 -0.85 -2.27
CA LEU A 51 8.55 0.47 -2.39
C LEU A 51 7.03 0.38 -2.56
N VAL A 52 6.48 -0.71 -3.12
CA VAL A 52 5.02 -0.97 -3.14
C VAL A 52 4.44 -0.92 -1.71
N GLY A 53 5.20 -1.38 -0.72
CA GLY A 53 4.85 -1.32 0.69
C GLY A 53 4.56 0.09 1.22
N ALA A 54 5.15 1.12 0.62
CA ALA A 54 4.93 2.52 1.01
C ALA A 54 3.67 3.14 0.40
N CYS A 55 3.15 2.57 -0.69
CA CYS A 55 2.05 3.16 -1.47
C CYS A 55 0.75 3.38 -0.68
N PRO A 56 0.27 2.43 0.15
CA PRO A 56 -0.92 2.67 0.98
C PRO A 56 -0.75 3.85 1.92
N ILE A 57 0.45 4.00 2.49
CA ILE A 57 0.78 5.08 3.43
C ILE A 57 0.85 6.42 2.70
N LEU A 58 1.46 6.44 1.51
CA LEU A 58 1.49 7.64 0.67
C LEU A 58 0.09 8.08 0.25
N GLY A 59 -0.77 7.16 -0.21
CA GLY A 59 -2.16 7.47 -0.54
C GLY A 59 -2.93 8.06 0.65
N TYR A 60 -2.80 7.44 1.83
CA TYR A 60 -3.34 7.98 3.08
C TYR A 60 -2.77 9.37 3.41
N ALA A 61 -1.45 9.56 3.29
CA ALA A 61 -0.77 10.79 3.66
C ALA A 61 -1.17 11.96 2.76
N PHE A 62 -1.31 11.73 1.45
CA PHE A 62 -1.82 12.72 0.51
C PHE A 62 -3.28 13.05 0.78
N ALA A 63 -4.13 12.04 0.99
CA ALA A 63 -5.56 12.25 1.23
C ALA A 63 -5.87 12.95 2.55
N SER A 64 -5.00 12.80 3.55
CA SER A 64 -5.15 13.41 4.88
C SER A 64 -4.30 14.68 5.08
N GLY A 65 -3.46 15.06 4.12
CA GLY A 65 -2.56 16.21 4.24
C GLY A 65 -1.43 16.01 5.27
N ARG A 66 -1.05 14.75 5.56
CA ARG A 66 -0.10 14.38 6.64
C ARG A 66 1.22 13.83 6.13
N ILE A 67 1.75 14.34 5.01
CA ILE A 67 2.97 13.81 4.37
C ILE A 67 4.15 13.70 5.37
N GLY A 68 4.49 14.80 6.06
CA GLY A 68 5.59 14.79 7.04
C GLY A 68 5.33 13.90 8.26
N GLY A 69 4.06 13.77 8.69
CA GLY A 69 3.67 12.92 9.81
C GLY A 69 3.61 11.42 9.49
N SER A 70 3.74 11.06 8.21
CA SER A 70 3.58 9.68 7.72
C SER A 70 4.91 9.01 7.38
N ILE A 71 6.04 9.72 7.54
CA ILE A 71 7.39 9.22 7.23
C ILE A 71 7.70 7.91 7.99
N GLY A 72 7.38 7.84 9.28
CA GLY A 72 7.55 6.62 10.07
C GLY A 72 6.76 5.45 9.48
N GLY A 73 5.50 5.68 9.13
CA GLY A 73 4.66 4.68 8.45
C GLY A 73 5.22 4.24 7.10
N MET A 74 5.82 5.14 6.33
CA MET A 74 6.45 4.79 5.04
C MET A 74 7.66 3.88 5.24
N ILE A 75 8.54 4.18 6.20
CA ILE A 75 9.67 3.32 6.55
C ILE A 75 9.16 1.94 6.98
N GLY A 76 8.12 1.90 7.83
CA GLY A 76 7.47 0.67 8.24
C GLY A 76 6.85 -0.11 7.08
N GLY A 77 6.28 0.59 6.09
CA GLY A 77 5.73 -0.01 4.89
C GLY A 77 6.80 -0.63 3.99
N ILE A 78 7.92 0.08 3.78
CA ILE A 78 9.05 -0.40 2.96
C ILE A 78 9.67 -1.65 3.58
N ILE A 79 10.02 -1.59 4.87
CA ILE A 79 10.60 -2.74 5.58
C ILE A 79 9.56 -3.86 5.71
N GLY A 80 8.31 -3.49 5.92
CA GLY A 80 7.19 -4.42 6.06
C GLY A 80 6.84 -5.17 4.78
N ALA A 81 7.24 -4.67 3.61
CA ALA A 81 7.01 -5.33 2.33
C ALA A 81 8.01 -6.44 1.99
N ILE A 82 8.91 -6.80 2.91
CA ILE A 82 9.77 -7.96 2.73
C ILE A 82 8.91 -9.20 2.38
N PRO A 83 9.20 -9.87 1.25
CA PRO A 83 8.45 -11.05 0.83
C PRO A 83 8.40 -12.12 1.92
N VAL A 84 7.41 -13.03 1.85
CA VAL A 84 7.17 -14.13 2.80
C VAL A 84 6.57 -13.68 4.14
N VAL A 85 7.06 -12.60 4.74
CA VAL A 85 6.63 -12.16 6.08
C VAL A 85 5.71 -10.93 6.06
N SER A 86 5.48 -10.34 4.88
CA SER A 86 4.75 -9.07 4.72
C SER A 86 3.33 -9.09 5.30
N ILE A 87 2.66 -10.24 5.30
CA ILE A 87 1.31 -10.39 5.86
C ILE A 87 1.23 -10.00 7.34
N ILE A 88 2.29 -10.27 8.11
CA ILE A 88 2.41 -9.93 9.53
C ILE A 88 3.26 -8.67 9.72
N LEU A 89 4.38 -8.58 9.01
CA LEU A 89 5.39 -7.56 9.25
C LEU A 89 4.90 -6.16 8.84
N TRP A 90 4.19 -6.05 7.72
CA TRP A 90 3.65 -4.78 7.24
C TRP A 90 2.70 -4.10 8.24
N PRO A 91 1.60 -4.73 8.68
CA PRO A 91 0.66 -4.08 9.60
C PRO A 91 1.29 -3.81 10.98
N LEU A 92 2.27 -4.63 11.40
CA LEU A 92 3.01 -4.44 12.64
C LEU A 92 3.90 -3.18 12.57
N LEU A 93 4.79 -3.10 11.58
CA LEU A 93 5.74 -1.99 11.45
C LEU A 93 5.04 -0.68 11.13
N VAL A 94 4.06 -0.69 10.22
CA VAL A 94 3.27 0.51 9.90
C VAL A 94 2.50 0.98 11.13
N GLY A 95 1.92 0.06 11.90
CA GLY A 95 1.17 0.40 13.11
C GLY A 95 2.05 0.95 14.24
N ILE A 96 3.23 0.37 14.47
CA ILE A 96 4.19 0.86 15.46
C ILE A 96 4.69 2.27 15.09
N LEU A 97 4.96 2.51 13.81
CA LEU A 97 5.56 3.75 13.34
C LEU A 97 4.55 4.83 12.93
N THR A 98 3.24 4.54 13.00
CA THR A 98 2.15 5.47 12.66
C THR A 98 1.18 5.65 13.81
N ARG A 99 1.30 6.76 14.55
CA ARG A 99 0.47 7.03 15.74
C ARG A 99 -1.04 7.09 15.48
N SER A 100 -1.45 7.44 14.27
CA SER A 100 -2.87 7.52 13.89
C SER A 100 -3.50 6.17 13.57
N GLN A 101 -2.71 5.10 13.48
CA GLN A 101 -3.21 3.79 13.06
C GLN A 101 -3.24 2.82 14.23
N SER A 102 -4.16 1.85 14.17
CA SER A 102 -4.19 0.73 15.10
C SER A 102 -3.68 -0.51 14.38
N ILE A 103 -2.75 -1.23 15.02
CA ILE A 103 -2.20 -2.48 14.48
C ILE A 103 -3.32 -3.47 14.11
N GLY A 104 -4.31 -3.69 14.98
CA GLY A 104 -5.41 -4.63 14.69
C GLY A 104 -6.26 -4.25 13.47
N LYS A 105 -6.51 -2.95 13.28
CA LYS A 105 -7.22 -2.42 12.10
C LYS A 105 -6.36 -2.55 10.84
N LEU A 106 -5.05 -2.29 10.94
CA LEU A 106 -4.12 -2.51 9.83
C LEU A 106 -4.03 -3.98 9.43
N PHE A 107 -4.01 -4.90 10.40
CA PHE A 107 -4.04 -6.34 10.14
C PHE A 107 -5.30 -6.72 9.37
N LEU A 108 -6.46 -6.30 9.85
CA LEU A 108 -7.72 -6.59 9.18
C LEU A 108 -7.74 -6.02 7.75
N GLY A 109 -7.29 -4.78 7.58
CA GLY A 109 -7.22 -4.16 6.26
C GLY A 109 -6.24 -4.84 5.31
N ASN A 110 -5.08 -5.27 5.83
CA ASN A 110 -4.10 -6.03 5.06
C ASN A 110 -4.66 -7.38 4.61
N ILE A 111 -5.33 -8.12 5.52
CA ILE A 111 -5.96 -9.40 5.21
C ILE A 111 -7.07 -9.23 4.16
N ILE A 112 -7.95 -8.23 4.32
CA ILE A 112 -9.00 -7.94 3.33
C ILE A 112 -8.36 -7.61 1.98
N GLY A 113 -7.35 -6.74 1.97
CA GLY A 113 -6.61 -6.37 0.77
C GLY A 113 -6.02 -7.58 0.05
N ILE A 114 -5.36 -8.47 0.79
CA ILE A 114 -4.76 -9.70 0.26
C ILE A 114 -5.83 -10.64 -0.31
N ILE A 115 -6.93 -10.87 0.42
CA ILE A 115 -8.01 -11.77 -0.04
C ILE A 115 -8.61 -11.26 -1.35
N VAL A 116 -8.94 -9.97 -1.43
CA VAL A 116 -9.54 -9.40 -2.64
C VAL A 116 -8.54 -9.38 -3.80
N ALA A 117 -7.29 -9.02 -3.54
CA ALA A 117 -6.23 -9.01 -4.55
C ALA A 117 -5.95 -10.42 -5.11
N LEU A 118 -5.87 -11.44 -4.25
CA LEU A 118 -5.70 -12.84 -4.67
C LEU A 118 -6.91 -13.37 -5.41
N ALA A 119 -8.14 -13.02 -4.99
CA ALA A 119 -9.34 -13.41 -5.72
C ALA A 119 -9.32 -12.89 -7.16
N LEU A 120 -8.88 -11.65 -7.38
CA LEU A 120 -8.72 -11.09 -8.73
C LEU A 120 -7.57 -11.74 -9.51
N PHE A 121 -6.45 -12.05 -8.84
CA PHE A 121 -5.34 -12.78 -9.44
C PHE A 121 -5.79 -14.14 -9.99
N PHE A 122 -6.48 -14.94 -9.17
CA PHE A 122 -6.98 -16.25 -9.57
C PHE A 122 -8.12 -16.16 -10.59
N ALA A 123 -8.97 -15.13 -10.52
CA ALA A 123 -9.98 -14.88 -11.54
C ALA A 123 -9.34 -14.70 -12.92
N LEU A 124 -8.28 -13.89 -13.03
CA LEU A 124 -7.54 -13.73 -14.30
C LEU A 124 -6.89 -15.04 -14.76
N ALA A 125 -6.22 -15.74 -13.85
CA ALA A 125 -5.61 -17.04 -14.15
C ALA A 125 -6.64 -18.04 -14.70
N SER A 126 -7.86 -18.05 -14.16
CA SER A 126 -8.93 -18.94 -14.61
C SER A 126 -9.43 -18.65 -16.03
N THR A 127 -9.29 -17.40 -16.50
CA THR A 127 -9.81 -16.97 -17.82
C THR A 127 -8.82 -17.16 -18.98
N ILE A 128 -7.52 -17.20 -18.69
CA ILE A 128 -6.45 -17.19 -19.72
C ILE A 128 -5.74 -18.56 -19.81
N GLY A 129 -6.00 -19.48 -18.87
CA GLY A 129 -5.44 -20.83 -18.90
C GLY A 129 -3.96 -20.89 -18.51
N GLN A 130 -3.20 -21.81 -19.11
CA GLN A 130 -1.79 -22.08 -18.74
C GLN A 130 -0.77 -21.15 -19.42
N ASP A 131 -1.20 -20.20 -20.26
CA ASP A 131 -0.29 -19.24 -20.87
C ASP A 131 0.27 -18.26 -19.81
N PRO A 132 1.58 -18.18 -19.57
CA PRO A 132 2.15 -17.30 -18.55
C PRO A 132 1.98 -15.79 -18.84
N SER A 133 1.49 -15.39 -20.02
CA SER A 133 1.31 -13.99 -20.43
C SER A 133 0.46 -13.16 -19.46
N TRP A 134 -0.46 -13.77 -18.72
CA TRP A 134 -1.32 -13.09 -17.75
C TRP A 134 -0.62 -12.71 -16.44
N PHE A 135 0.51 -13.33 -16.10
CA PHE A 135 1.13 -13.20 -14.78
C PHE A 135 1.47 -11.75 -14.43
N ASN A 136 2.07 -11.01 -15.37
CA ASN A 136 2.46 -9.62 -15.13
C ASN A 136 1.25 -8.72 -14.88
N THR A 137 0.21 -8.87 -15.70
CA THR A 137 -1.04 -8.13 -15.54
C THR A 137 -1.70 -8.44 -14.20
N ALA A 138 -1.75 -9.72 -13.82
CA ALA A 138 -2.33 -10.15 -12.55
C ALA A 138 -1.50 -9.68 -11.35
N PHE A 139 -0.17 -9.66 -11.45
CA PHE A 139 0.73 -9.13 -10.43
C PHE A 139 0.51 -7.61 -10.21
N ILE A 140 0.43 -6.84 -11.30
CA ILE A 140 0.15 -5.40 -11.23
C ILE A 140 -1.23 -5.14 -10.60
N LEU A 141 -2.25 -5.89 -11.01
CA LEU A 141 -3.59 -5.76 -10.46
C LEU A 141 -3.65 -6.13 -8.97
N THR A 142 -2.95 -7.18 -8.57
CA THR A 142 -2.83 -7.57 -7.15
C THR A 142 -2.29 -6.41 -6.31
N ALA A 143 -1.17 -5.82 -6.73
CA ALA A 143 -0.56 -4.70 -6.01
C ALA A 143 -1.47 -3.46 -6.01
N THR A 144 -2.12 -3.17 -7.15
CA THR A 144 -3.06 -2.04 -7.31
C THR A 144 -4.22 -2.14 -6.32
N VAL A 145 -4.85 -3.31 -6.25
CA VAL A 145 -6.04 -3.56 -5.43
C VAL A 145 -5.68 -3.60 -3.95
N TRP A 146 -4.63 -4.34 -3.60
CA TRP A 146 -4.10 -4.37 -2.24
C TRP A 146 -3.76 -2.96 -1.76
N GLY A 147 -3.02 -2.20 -2.58
CA GLY A 147 -2.62 -0.84 -2.28
C GLY A 147 -3.80 0.08 -2.03
N GLY A 148 -4.79 0.05 -2.93
CA GLY A 148 -6.01 0.86 -2.82
C GLY A 148 -6.84 0.53 -1.60
N ILE A 149 -7.06 -0.76 -1.30
CA ILE A 149 -7.82 -1.19 -0.12
C ILE A 149 -7.12 -0.75 1.17
N CYS A 150 -5.81 -0.99 1.28
CA CYS A 150 -5.03 -0.58 2.44
C CYS A 150 -5.07 0.94 2.63
N GLY A 151 -4.88 1.73 1.56
CA GLY A 151 -4.97 3.19 1.62
C GLY A 151 -6.35 3.70 2.06
N ALA A 152 -7.42 3.10 1.54
CA ALA A 152 -8.80 3.42 1.91
C ALA A 152 -9.08 3.16 3.40
N LEU A 153 -8.68 1.97 3.88
CA LEU A 153 -8.94 1.53 5.25
C LEU A 153 -8.09 2.29 6.27
N MET A 154 -6.84 2.61 5.93
CA MET A 154 -6.01 3.51 6.74
C MET A 154 -6.70 4.86 6.95
N THR A 155 -7.32 5.41 5.92
CA THR A 155 -8.03 6.70 6.01
C THR A 155 -9.34 6.55 6.79
N THR A 156 -10.09 5.49 6.54
CA THR A 156 -11.40 5.24 7.17
C THR A 156 -11.29 4.99 8.67
N TRP A 157 -10.20 4.35 9.11
CA TRP A 157 -10.03 3.91 10.51
C TRP A 157 -8.98 4.68 11.30
N ALA A 158 -8.42 5.74 10.72
CA ALA A 158 -7.49 6.63 11.38
C ALA A 158 -8.09 7.19 12.68
N LYS A 159 -7.26 7.23 13.72
CA LYS A 159 -7.55 7.93 14.97
C LYS A 159 -7.23 9.41 14.76
N TYR A 160 -8.23 10.26 14.98
CA TYR A 160 -8.13 11.72 14.97
C TYR A 160 -8.18 12.25 16.39
#